data_AF-A0A1I3IZN4-F1
#
_entry.id   AF-A0A1I3IZN4-F1
#
_cell.length_a   1.000
_cell.length_b   1.000
_cell.length_c   1.000
_cell.angle_alpha   90.00
_cell.angle_beta   90.00
_cell.angle_gamma   90.00
#
_symmetry.space_group_name_H-M   'P 1'
#
loop_
_entity.id
_entity.type
_entity.pdbx_description
1 polymer ?
#
loop_
_entity_poly.entity_id
_entity_poly.type
_entity_poly.pdbx_seq_one_letter_code
_entity_poly.pdbx_strand_id
1 'polypeptide(L)'
;MKNLTTKSLLIIVLVLSFLLFQECNNKECAFGDPTDLITNAEADALEENYKNKYQNLPEIIASNNGVMPQDVRDIWFDLETLQNYLNFVKEESDNLEYENPGIRVYFGAKKTDGKLKNTVFFTPTNRETTRQGDDENNNSYKIKSLNYGNAGMPPKEFEGGN
;
A
#
# COMPACT_ATOMS: atom_id res chain seq x y z
N MET A 1 6.23 -58.34 20.88
CA MET A 1 5.68 -57.05 21.38
C MET A 1 6.42 -55.81 20.87
N LYS A 2 7.75 -55.83 20.66
CA LYS A 2 8.53 -54.66 20.18
C LYS A 2 8.11 -54.10 18.80
N ASN A 3 7.66 -54.96 17.87
CA ASN A 3 7.26 -54.53 16.52
C ASN A 3 5.91 -53.79 16.45
N LEU A 4 5.06 -53.92 17.48
CA LEU A 4 3.75 -53.27 17.50
C LEU A 4 3.87 -51.81 17.96
N THR A 5 4.71 -51.56 18.96
CA THR A 5 5.06 -50.21 19.44
C THR A 5 5.79 -49.39 18.38
N THR A 6 6.73 -49.98 17.62
CA THR A 6 7.45 -49.27 16.57
C THR A 6 6.55 -48.91 15.39
N LYS A 7 5.60 -49.79 15.02
CA LYS A 7 4.61 -49.50 13.97
C LYS A 7 3.63 -48.41 14.39
N SER A 8 3.16 -48.42 15.64
CA SER A 8 2.34 -47.32 16.19
C SER A 8 3.08 -45.99 16.21
N LEU A 9 4.35 -45.97 16.58
CA LEU A 9 5.15 -44.75 16.62
C LEU A 9 5.35 -44.14 15.21
N LEU A 10 5.60 -44.99 14.20
CA LEU A 10 5.72 -44.57 12.80
C LEU A 10 4.42 -43.97 12.26
N ILE A 11 3.26 -44.56 12.62
CA ILE A 11 1.95 -44.04 12.22
C ILE A 11 1.69 -42.68 12.88
N ILE A 12 2.02 -42.51 14.16
CA ILE A 12 1.85 -41.24 14.88
C ILE A 12 2.70 -40.13 14.26
N VAL A 13 3.95 -40.41 13.89
CA VAL A 13 4.83 -39.44 13.23
C VAL A 13 4.31 -39.06 11.84
N LEU A 14 3.79 -40.01 11.07
CA LEU A 14 3.19 -39.74 9.76
C LEU A 14 1.91 -38.92 9.88
N VAL A 15 1.07 -39.17 10.89
CA VAL A 15 -0.14 -38.39 11.16
C VAL A 15 0.20 -36.98 11.63
N LEU A 16 1.17 -36.81 12.53
CA LEU A 16 1.63 -35.49 12.97
C LEU A 16 2.26 -34.70 11.82
N SER A 17 3.06 -35.35 10.97
CA SER A 17 3.58 -34.74 9.74
C SER A 17 2.44 -34.29 8.82
N PHE A 18 1.45 -35.16 8.56
CA PHE A 18 0.30 -34.82 7.71
C PHE A 18 -0.55 -33.68 8.30
N LEU A 19 -0.74 -33.63 9.62
CA LEU A 19 -1.43 -32.53 10.31
C LEU A 19 -0.66 -31.20 10.20
N LEU A 20 0.69 -31.23 10.30
CA LEU A 20 1.53 -30.05 10.06
C LEU A 20 1.52 -29.61 8.59
N PHE A 21 1.35 -30.54 7.64
CA PHE A 21 1.18 -30.21 6.21
C PHE A 21 -0.23 -29.69 5.88
N GLN A 22 -1.26 -30.04 6.65
CA GLN A 22 -2.63 -29.55 6.44
C GLN A 22 -2.83 -28.09 6.87
N GLU A 23 -1.99 -27.54 7.75
CA GLU A 23 -2.04 -26.11 8.12
C GLU A 23 -1.64 -25.17 6.96
N CYS A 24 -1.05 -25.70 5.88
CA CYS A 24 -0.73 -24.96 4.65
C CYS A 24 -1.79 -25.10 3.55
N ASN A 25 -3.00 -25.59 3.84
CA ASN A 25 -4.08 -25.61 2.84
C ASN A 25 -4.93 -24.35 2.94
N ASN A 26 -4.66 -23.41 2.02
CA ASN A 26 -5.51 -22.32 1.56
C ASN A 26 -6.60 -21.89 2.55
N LYS A 27 -6.25 -20.98 3.46
CA LYS A 27 -7.26 -20.06 4.00
C LYS A 27 -7.84 -19.33 2.80
N GLU A 28 -9.08 -19.65 2.47
CA GLU A 28 -9.92 -18.80 1.64
C GLU A 28 -10.02 -17.48 2.39
N CYS A 29 -9.18 -16.51 2.00
CA CYS A 29 -9.19 -15.18 2.61
C CYS A 29 -10.48 -14.50 2.14
N ALA A 30 -11.56 -14.66 2.90
CA ALA A 30 -12.74 -13.84 2.74
C ALA A 30 -12.38 -12.42 3.17
N PHE A 31 -12.01 -11.59 2.21
CA PHE A 31 -11.81 -10.16 2.43
C PHE A 31 -13.19 -9.49 2.46
N GLY A 32 -13.51 -8.80 3.56
CA GLY A 32 -14.66 -7.90 3.57
C GLY A 32 -14.36 -6.68 2.69
N ASP A 33 -15.41 -6.07 2.13
CA ASP A 33 -15.27 -4.82 1.41
C ASP A 33 -14.69 -3.74 2.33
N PRO A 34 -13.74 -2.92 1.85
CA PRO A 34 -13.32 -1.72 2.55
C PRO A 34 -14.53 -0.80 2.80
N THR A 35 -14.56 -0.15 3.95
CA THR A 35 -15.69 0.67 4.40
C THR A 35 -15.81 2.03 3.72
N ASP A 36 -14.76 2.48 3.01
CA ASP A 36 -14.63 3.83 2.45
C ASP A 36 -14.45 3.84 0.93
N LEU A 37 -15.05 2.87 0.22
CA LEU A 37 -15.05 2.86 -1.24
C LEU A 37 -15.91 4.02 -1.78
N ILE A 38 -15.35 4.79 -2.73
CA ILE A 38 -16.07 5.85 -3.45
C ILE A 38 -16.58 5.34 -4.81
N THR A 39 -17.63 5.97 -5.32
CA THR A 39 -18.17 5.71 -6.65
C THR A 39 -17.27 6.29 -7.75
N ASN A 40 -17.40 5.79 -8.99
CA ASN A 40 -16.71 6.36 -10.14
C ASN A 40 -17.06 7.83 -10.36
N ALA A 41 -18.30 8.24 -10.11
CA ALA A 41 -18.72 9.63 -10.24
C ALA A 41 -18.05 10.55 -9.20
N GLU A 42 -17.88 10.06 -7.96
CA GLU A 42 -17.13 10.80 -6.94
C GLU A 42 -15.65 10.90 -7.29
N ALA A 43 -15.04 9.82 -7.80
CA ALA A 43 -13.65 9.83 -8.26
C ALA A 43 -13.42 10.82 -9.42
N ASP A 44 -14.32 10.85 -10.40
CA ASP A 44 -14.30 11.79 -11.53
C ASP A 44 -14.39 13.26 -11.05
N ALA A 45 -15.34 13.54 -10.15
CA ALA A 45 -15.49 14.87 -9.55
C ALA A 45 -14.23 15.31 -8.77
N LEU A 46 -13.54 14.39 -8.10
CA LEU A 46 -12.27 14.68 -7.41
C LEU A 46 -11.16 15.04 -8.40
N GLU A 47 -11.03 14.33 -9.53
CA GLU A 47 -10.05 14.66 -10.57
C GLU A 47 -10.34 16.01 -11.22
N GLU A 48 -11.60 16.30 -11.56
CA GLU A 48 -12.01 17.60 -12.11
C GLU A 48 -11.71 18.75 -11.16
N ASN A 49 -11.98 18.57 -9.86
CA ASN A 49 -11.62 19.55 -8.84
C ASN A 49 -10.11 19.78 -8.74
N TYR A 50 -9.30 18.71 -8.87
CA TYR A 50 -7.85 18.83 -8.94
C TYR A 50 -7.43 19.64 -10.18
N LYS A 51 -7.93 19.31 -11.37
CA LYS A 51 -7.64 20.03 -12.62
C LYS A 51 -7.97 21.52 -12.48
N ASN A 52 -9.15 21.85 -11.96
CA ASN A 52 -9.60 23.22 -11.72
C ASN A 52 -8.72 23.97 -10.70
N LYS A 53 -8.31 23.32 -9.60
CA LYS A 53 -7.40 23.92 -8.61
C LYS A 53 -6.07 24.34 -9.24
N TYR A 54 -5.50 23.51 -10.12
CA TYR A 54 -4.21 23.79 -10.76
C TYR A 54 -4.31 24.82 -11.89
N GLN A 55 -5.41 24.82 -12.65
CA GLN A 55 -5.67 25.85 -13.68
C GLN A 55 -5.81 27.26 -13.07
N ASN A 56 -6.20 27.38 -11.81
CA ASN A 56 -6.36 28.67 -11.16
C ASN A 56 -5.08 29.22 -10.52
N LEU A 57 -3.92 28.58 -10.72
CA LEU A 57 -2.62 29.06 -10.19
C LEU A 57 -1.90 29.94 -11.22
N PRO A 58 -1.93 31.28 -11.09
CA PRO A 58 -1.45 32.20 -12.12
C PRO A 58 0.06 32.10 -12.34
N GLU A 59 0.83 31.82 -11.29
CA GLU A 59 2.29 31.66 -11.35
C GLU A 59 2.72 30.43 -12.16
N ILE A 60 1.98 29.32 -12.05
CA ILE A 60 2.29 28.08 -12.77
C ILE A 60 2.01 28.24 -14.26
N ILE A 61 0.88 28.86 -14.60
CA ILE A 61 0.50 29.16 -15.98
C ILE A 61 1.47 30.17 -16.59
N ALA A 62 1.80 31.24 -15.87
CA ALA A 62 2.77 32.24 -16.31
C ALA A 62 4.17 31.63 -16.52
N SER A 63 4.62 30.76 -15.62
CA SER A 63 5.90 30.06 -15.72
C SER A 63 5.93 29.01 -16.85
N ASN A 64 4.78 28.56 -17.35
CA ASN A 64 4.67 27.59 -18.45
C ASN A 64 4.07 28.22 -19.73
N ASN A 65 4.23 29.53 -19.93
CA ASN A 65 3.77 30.25 -21.13
C ASN A 65 2.28 30.04 -21.47
N GLY A 66 1.41 29.96 -20.47
CA GLY A 66 -0.02 29.72 -20.69
C GLY A 66 -0.40 28.25 -20.82
N VAL A 67 0.56 27.32 -20.79
CA VAL A 67 0.32 25.88 -20.92
C VAL A 67 0.25 25.25 -19.53
N MET A 68 -0.81 24.48 -19.26
CA MET A 68 -0.86 23.64 -18.05
C MET A 68 0.34 22.70 -18.04
N PRO A 69 1.19 22.70 -16.99
CA PRO A 69 2.30 21.76 -16.93
C PRO A 69 1.75 20.35 -16.99
N GLN A 70 2.38 19.50 -17.83
CA GLN A 70 2.22 18.06 -17.74
C GLN A 70 2.91 17.60 -16.47
N ASP A 71 2.21 17.75 -15.35
CA ASP A 71 2.64 17.24 -14.07
C ASP A 71 1.94 15.91 -13.79
N VAL A 72 2.58 15.13 -12.93
CA VAL A 72 2.06 13.82 -12.54
C VAL A 72 0.85 14.04 -11.65
N ARG A 73 -0.33 13.65 -12.14
CA ARG A 73 -1.58 13.63 -11.36
C ARG A 73 -2.11 12.23 -11.12
N ASP A 74 -1.71 11.26 -11.93
CA ASP A 74 -1.93 9.84 -11.70
C ASP A 74 -0.60 9.14 -11.35
N ILE A 75 -0.65 8.32 -10.30
CA ILE A 75 0.47 7.46 -9.93
C ILE A 75 -0.04 6.03 -9.98
N TRP A 76 0.52 5.25 -10.91
CA TRP A 76 0.18 3.84 -11.02
C TRP A 76 1.13 3.00 -10.17
N PHE A 77 0.56 2.10 -9.38
CA PHE A 77 1.27 1.04 -8.67
C PHE A 77 0.83 -0.31 -9.20
N ASP A 78 1.80 -1.20 -9.36
CA ASP A 78 1.52 -2.61 -9.59
C ASP A 78 0.83 -3.22 -8.36
N LEU A 79 -0.27 -3.95 -8.57
CA LEU A 79 -1.09 -4.48 -7.48
C LEU A 79 -0.34 -5.53 -6.67
N GLU A 80 0.42 -6.41 -7.34
CA GLU A 80 1.23 -7.43 -6.66
C GLU A 80 2.30 -6.78 -5.79
N THR A 81 3.00 -5.78 -6.33
CA THR A 81 4.01 -5.01 -5.60
C THR A 81 3.41 -4.30 -4.39
N LEU A 82 2.24 -3.67 -4.54
CA LEU A 82 1.58 -3.01 -3.43
C LEU A 82 1.14 -4.02 -2.36
N GLN A 83 0.55 -5.15 -2.76
CA GLN A 83 0.15 -6.21 -1.83
C GLN A 83 1.34 -6.79 -1.06
N ASN A 84 2.46 -7.05 -1.76
CA ASN A 84 3.70 -7.53 -1.15
C ASN A 84 4.26 -6.50 -0.16
N TYR A 85 4.15 -5.21 -0.47
CA TYR A 85 4.55 -4.16 0.45
C TYR A 85 3.66 -4.07 1.70
N LEU A 86 2.35 -4.23 1.56
CA LEU A 86 1.45 -4.30 2.71
C LEU A 86 1.76 -5.50 3.62
N ASN A 87 2.08 -6.66 3.03
CA ASN A 87 2.51 -7.85 3.77
C ASN A 87 3.83 -7.60 4.50
N PHE A 88 4.82 -7.01 3.81
CA PHE A 88 6.10 -6.62 4.40
C PHE A 88 5.93 -5.67 5.58
N VAL A 89 5.07 -4.65 5.47
CA VAL A 89 4.80 -3.70 6.56
C VAL A 89 4.20 -4.41 7.77
N LYS A 90 3.27 -5.35 7.54
CA LYS A 90 2.66 -6.12 8.62
C LYS A 90 3.69 -7.00 9.34
N GLU A 91 4.49 -7.76 8.60
CA GLU A 91 5.52 -8.65 9.15
C GLU A 91 6.58 -7.86 9.94
N GLU A 92 7.09 -6.75 9.39
CA GLU A 92 8.06 -5.91 10.09
C GLU A 92 7.48 -5.23 11.33
N SER A 93 6.20 -4.87 11.30
CA SER A 93 5.53 -4.30 12.47
C SER A 93 5.37 -5.34 13.58
N ASP A 94 5.00 -6.57 13.24
CA ASP A 94 4.90 -7.69 14.18
C ASP A 94 6.28 -7.99 14.80
N ASN A 95 7.35 -8.01 13.99
CA ASN A 95 8.74 -8.20 14.45
C ASN A 95 9.23 -7.10 15.39
N LEU A 96 8.67 -5.89 15.28
CA LEU A 96 9.00 -4.73 16.12
C LEU A 96 8.04 -4.55 17.29
N GLU A 97 7.10 -5.49 17.49
CA GLU A 97 6.05 -5.43 18.53
C GLU A 97 5.21 -4.14 18.45
N TYR A 98 4.99 -3.65 17.22
CA TYR A 98 4.18 -2.48 16.96
C TYR A 98 2.70 -2.84 16.84
N GLU A 99 1.85 -2.04 17.48
CA GLU A 99 0.40 -2.17 17.34
C GLU A 99 -0.12 -1.28 16.21
N ASN A 100 -1.26 -1.70 15.64
CA ASN A 100 -2.03 -0.95 14.65
C ASN A 100 -1.18 -0.46 13.45
N PRO A 101 -0.53 -1.37 12.70
CA PRO A 101 0.23 -0.97 11.52
C PRO A 101 -0.70 -0.32 10.49
N GLY A 102 -0.23 0.78 9.90
CA GLY A 102 -0.95 1.51 8.88
C GLY A 102 -0.03 2.01 7.77
N ILE A 103 -0.62 2.70 6.80
CA ILE A 103 0.10 3.32 5.69
C ILE A 103 -0.28 4.79 5.62
N ARG A 104 0.73 5.66 5.60
CA ARG A 104 0.61 7.09 5.32
C ARG A 104 1.15 7.38 3.93
N VAL A 105 0.39 8.13 3.13
CA VAL A 105 0.82 8.54 1.78
C VAL A 105 1.37 9.96 1.85
N TYR A 106 2.58 10.15 1.35
CA TYR A 106 3.20 11.46 1.22
C TYR A 106 3.25 11.90 -0.23
N PHE A 107 2.87 13.15 -0.49
CA PHE A 107 3.25 13.83 -1.72
C PHE A 107 4.75 14.16 -1.67
N GLY A 108 5.47 13.91 -2.76
CA GLY A 108 6.87 14.22 -2.89
C GLY A 108 7.23 14.64 -4.31
N ALA A 109 8.50 14.92 -4.54
CA ALA A 109 9.04 15.17 -5.88
C ALA A 109 10.31 14.36 -6.10
N LYS A 110 10.46 13.78 -7.29
CA LYS A 110 11.67 13.07 -7.70
C LYS A 110 12.29 13.75 -8.91
N LYS A 111 13.62 13.73 -8.98
CA LYS A 111 14.35 14.29 -10.13
C LYS A 111 14.36 13.25 -11.26
N THR A 112 13.76 13.58 -12.38
CA THR A 112 13.71 12.75 -13.60
C THR A 112 14.15 13.62 -14.77
N ASP A 113 15.20 13.19 -15.47
CA ASP A 113 15.80 13.93 -16.61
C ASP A 113 16.14 15.39 -16.27
N GLY A 114 16.68 15.60 -15.07
CA GLY A 114 17.06 16.94 -14.61
C GLY A 114 15.92 17.80 -14.07
N LYS A 115 14.65 17.39 -14.25
CA LYS A 115 13.46 18.11 -13.79
C LYS A 115 12.87 17.48 -12.54
N LEU A 116 12.34 18.29 -11.62
CA LEU A 116 11.53 17.79 -10.51
C LEU A 116 10.14 17.44 -11.05
N LYS A 117 9.68 16.22 -10.77
CA LYS A 117 8.34 15.73 -11.11
C LYS A 117 7.64 15.27 -9.83
N ASN A 118 6.34 15.49 -9.73
CA ASN A 118 5.57 15.01 -8.59
C ASN A 118 5.62 13.48 -8.50
N THR A 119 5.52 12.98 -7.27
CA THR A 119 5.39 11.56 -6.95
C THR A 119 4.60 11.42 -5.66
N VAL A 120 4.18 10.21 -5.34
CA VAL A 120 3.81 9.85 -3.97
C VAL A 120 4.69 8.71 -3.47
N PHE A 121 4.78 8.54 -2.16
CA PHE A 121 5.37 7.36 -1.56
C PHE A 121 4.58 6.94 -0.32
N PHE A 122 4.56 5.63 -0.07
CA PHE A 122 3.91 5.03 1.08
C PHE A 122 4.92 4.89 2.22
N THR A 123 4.54 5.35 3.40
CA THR A 123 5.33 5.24 4.64
C THR A 123 4.53 4.45 5.66
N PRO A 124 5.12 3.43 6.30
CA PRO A 124 4.44 2.65 7.32
C PRO A 124 4.20 3.50 8.57
N THR A 125 3.11 3.25 9.27
CA THR A 125 2.81 3.87 10.57
C THR A 125 2.64 2.81 11.65
N ASN A 126 2.85 3.20 12.90
CA ASN A 126 2.61 2.36 14.08
C ASN A 126 1.99 3.18 15.21
N ARG A 127 1.48 2.47 16.21
CA ARG A 127 1.18 3.02 17.53
C ARG A 127 2.13 2.40 18.55
N GLU A 128 2.74 3.23 19.40
CA GLU A 128 3.53 2.74 20.52
C GLU A 128 2.61 2.16 21.60
N THR A 129 2.92 0.95 22.06
CA THR A 129 2.11 0.20 23.05
C THR A 129 2.08 0.84 24.45
N THR A 130 2.98 1.79 24.73
CA THR A 130 3.27 2.25 26.10
C THR A 130 2.70 3.63 26.45
N ARG A 131 2.08 4.35 25.50
CA ARG A 131 1.52 5.68 25.75
C ARG A 131 0.01 5.68 25.59
N GLN A 132 -0.65 5.39 26.69
CA GLN A 132 -2.08 5.65 26.89
C GLN A 132 -2.26 7.18 26.95
N GLY A 133 -2.34 7.83 25.78
CA GLY A 133 -2.41 9.30 25.73
C GLY A 133 -2.67 9.92 24.38
N ASP A 134 -2.14 9.37 23.28
CA ASP A 134 -2.35 9.94 21.94
C ASP A 134 -2.78 8.83 20.98
N ASP A 135 -3.99 8.95 20.41
CA ASP A 135 -4.52 8.09 19.33
C ASP A 135 -3.81 8.35 17.98
N GLU A 136 -2.57 8.83 18.00
CA GLU A 136 -1.85 9.26 16.81
C GLU A 136 -0.98 8.13 16.25
N ASN A 137 -1.24 7.75 14.99
CA ASN A 137 -0.41 6.79 14.26
C ASN A 137 0.88 7.49 13.78
N ASN A 138 2.00 7.21 14.44
CA ASN A 138 3.31 7.76 14.12
C ASN A 138 3.92 7.08 12.89
N ASN A 139 4.80 7.78 12.17
CA ASN A 139 5.60 7.14 11.14
C ASN A 139 6.57 6.12 11.75
N SER A 140 6.60 4.92 11.15
CA SER A 140 7.54 3.87 11.50
C SER A 140 8.83 4.02 10.70
N TYR A 141 9.75 4.86 11.17
CA TYR A 141 11.03 5.10 10.49
C TYR A 141 11.98 3.90 10.46
N LYS A 142 11.67 2.82 11.20
CA LYS A 142 12.42 1.56 11.16
C LYS A 142 12.02 0.68 9.97
N ILE A 143 10.83 0.91 9.40
CA ILE A 143 10.32 0.15 8.25
C ILE A 143 10.44 1.02 7.00
N LYS A 144 10.95 0.44 5.91
CA LYS A 144 11.23 1.20 4.68
C LYS A 144 9.93 1.67 4.00
N SER A 145 10.01 2.87 3.40
CA SER A 145 8.95 3.44 2.56
C SER A 145 8.99 2.87 1.13
N LEU A 146 7.84 2.78 0.47
CA LEU A 146 7.72 2.37 -0.94
C LEU A 146 7.50 3.58 -1.85
N ASN A 147 8.42 3.80 -2.79
CA ASN A 147 8.28 4.75 -3.89
C ASN A 147 8.58 4.04 -5.20
N TYR A 148 7.58 3.32 -5.73
CA TYR A 148 7.69 2.59 -7.00
C TYR A 148 6.57 2.92 -7.99
N GLY A 149 5.87 4.01 -7.74
CA GLY A 149 4.80 4.47 -8.62
C GLY A 149 5.38 4.98 -9.95
N ASN A 150 4.81 4.50 -11.05
CA ASN A 150 5.07 5.07 -12.36
C ASN A 150 4.06 6.20 -12.61
N ALA A 151 4.62 7.39 -12.75
CA ALA A 151 3.90 8.55 -13.22
C ALA A 151 3.67 8.43 -14.72
N GLY A 152 2.42 8.29 -15.16
CA GLY A 152 2.09 8.41 -16.57
C GLY A 152 2.49 9.81 -17.07
N MET A 153 3.22 9.89 -18.17
CA MET A 153 3.52 11.16 -18.85
C MET A 153 3.23 11.02 -20.34
N PRO A 154 2.16 11.63 -20.89
CA PRO A 154 1.19 12.48 -20.19
C PRO A 154 0.36 11.70 -19.16
N PRO A 155 -0.22 12.36 -18.15
CA PRO A 155 -1.06 11.70 -17.18
C PRO A 155 -2.28 11.07 -17.85
N LYS A 156 -2.76 9.95 -17.30
CA LYS A 156 -4.04 9.39 -17.73
C LYS A 156 -5.18 10.25 -17.17
N GLU A 157 -6.20 10.53 -17.97
CA GLU A 157 -7.45 11.08 -17.45
C GLU A 157 -8.20 9.97 -16.72
N PHE A 158 -8.90 10.30 -15.64
CA PHE A 158 -9.90 9.41 -15.08
C PHE A 158 -11.11 9.45 -16.01
N GLU A 159 -11.13 8.57 -17.01
CA GLU A 159 -12.32 8.36 -17.83
C GLU A 159 -13.31 7.58 -16.96
N GLY A 160 -14.27 8.27 -16.33
CA GLY A 160 -15.33 7.66 -15.53
C GLY A 160 -15.89 6.43 -16.25
N GLY A 161 -15.49 5.24 -15.78
CA GLY A 161 -15.63 4.02 -16.56
C GLY A 161 -17.07 3.78 -17.00
N ASN A 162 -17.24 3.32 -18.24
CA ASN A 162 -18.53 2.81 -18.75
C ASN A 162 -19.08 1.68 -17.86
#